data_AF-W1XC49-F1
#
_entry.id   AF-W1XC49-F1
#
_cell.length_a   1.000
_cell.length_b   1.000
_cell.length_c   1.000
_cell.angle_alpha   90.00
_cell.angle_beta   90.00
_cell.angle_gamma   90.00
#
_symmetry.space_group_name_H-M   'P 1'
#
loop_
_entity.id
_entity.type
_entity.pdbx_description
1 polymer ?
#
loop_
_entity_poly.entity_id
_entity_poly.type
_entity_poly.pdbx_seq_one_letter_code
_entity_poly.pdbx_strand_id
1 'polypeptide(L)'
;NSRAIKIWNASKFVLMNLTNYDESFVPTVDDLTLADQWIVQKYNETVQNVTSNLDKFELGEAASSVYDFIWNTYCDWYIELAKPRLYSESDERDRRTVQYLLVTILR
;
A
#
# COMPACT_ATOMS: atom_id res chain seq x y z
N ASN A 1 -1.29 15.57 16.71
CA ASN A 1 -2.44 15.57 15.78
C ASN A 1 -2.12 15.41 14.29
N SER A 2 -0.86 15.30 13.83
CA SER A 2 -0.54 15.06 12.41
C SER A 2 -0.73 13.61 11.94
N ARG A 3 -0.84 12.64 12.86
CA ARG A 3 -0.78 11.20 12.56
C ARG A 3 -2.11 10.55 12.12
N ALA A 4 -3.26 11.02 12.58
CA ALA A 4 -4.53 10.52 12.03
C ALA A 4 -4.78 11.09 10.62
N ILE A 5 -4.28 12.31 10.37
CA ILE A 5 -4.52 13.06 9.14
C ILE A 5 -3.86 12.41 7.91
N LYS A 6 -2.63 11.88 8.01
CA LYS A 6 -1.98 11.28 6.82
C LYS A 6 -2.61 9.95 6.43
N ILE A 7 -2.98 9.08 7.39
CA ILE A 7 -3.75 7.87 7.08
C ILE A 7 -5.08 8.25 6.44
N TRP A 8 -5.81 9.21 7.03
CA TRP A 8 -7.06 9.70 6.45
C TRP A 8 -6.88 10.25 5.02
N ASN A 9 -5.83 11.05 4.80
CA ASN A 9 -5.52 11.60 3.49
C ASN A 9 -5.08 10.52 2.48
N ALA A 10 -4.33 9.51 2.92
CA ALA A 10 -3.94 8.37 2.10
C ALA A 10 -5.17 7.54 1.71
N SER A 11 -6.04 7.20 2.66
CA SER A 11 -7.30 6.50 2.37
C SER A 11 -8.19 7.32 1.44
N LYS A 12 -8.30 8.64 1.66
CA LYS A 12 -9.03 9.53 0.75
C LYS A 12 -8.43 9.55 -0.64
N PHE A 13 -7.10 9.64 -0.76
CA PHE A 13 -6.39 9.58 -2.02
C PHE A 13 -6.69 8.27 -2.75
N VAL A 14 -6.59 7.12 -2.07
CA VAL A 14 -6.91 5.83 -2.68
C VAL A 14 -8.34 5.82 -3.17
N LEU A 15 -9.32 6.13 -2.32
CA LEU A 15 -10.74 6.17 -2.68
C LEU A 15 -11.04 7.07 -3.90
N MET A 16 -10.40 8.25 -3.98
CA MET A 16 -10.56 9.16 -5.12
C MET A 16 -10.01 8.60 -6.44
N ASN A 17 -9.06 7.66 -6.36
CA ASN A 17 -8.40 7.07 -7.52
C ASN A 17 -8.90 5.65 -7.85
N LEU A 18 -9.96 5.16 -7.20
CA LEU A 18 -10.61 3.87 -7.51
C LEU A 18 -11.69 3.98 -8.59
N THR A 19 -11.64 5.00 -9.45
CA THR A 19 -12.56 5.07 -10.59
C THR A 19 -12.31 3.89 -11.52
N ASN A 20 -13.39 3.19 -11.91
CA ASN A 20 -13.34 1.94 -12.69
C ASN A 20 -12.53 0.81 -12.02
N TYR A 21 -12.43 0.82 -10.69
CA TYR A 21 -11.83 -0.27 -9.94
C TYR A 21 -12.66 -1.54 -10.09
N ASP A 22 -11.99 -2.63 -10.42
CA ASP A 22 -12.57 -3.95 -10.63
C ASP A 22 -12.05 -4.91 -9.56
N GLU A 23 -12.91 -5.24 -8.58
CA GLU A 23 -12.57 -6.17 -7.50
C GLU A 23 -12.25 -7.59 -7.99
N SER A 24 -12.66 -7.96 -9.22
CA SER A 24 -12.35 -9.25 -9.81
C SER A 24 -10.98 -9.29 -10.50
N PHE A 25 -10.36 -8.14 -10.73
CA PHE A 25 -9.02 -8.07 -11.30
C PHE A 25 -7.98 -8.45 -10.25
N VAL A 26 -7.15 -9.43 -10.59
CA VAL A 26 -5.98 -9.83 -9.80
C VAL A 26 -4.74 -9.77 -10.71
N PRO A 27 -3.74 -8.93 -10.40
CA PRO A 27 -2.53 -8.86 -11.20
C PRO A 27 -1.70 -10.14 -11.06
N THR A 28 -0.99 -10.47 -12.13
CA THR A 28 0.04 -11.50 -12.14
C THR A 28 1.40 -10.91 -11.78
N VAL A 29 2.40 -11.77 -11.52
CA VAL A 29 3.77 -11.31 -11.21
C VAL A 29 4.36 -10.47 -12.34
N ASP A 30 4.03 -10.80 -13.59
CA ASP A 30 4.51 -10.07 -14.78
C ASP A 30 3.90 -8.66 -14.91
N ASP A 31 2.80 -8.38 -14.21
CA ASP A 31 2.18 -7.05 -14.15
C ASP A 31 2.89 -6.13 -13.14
N LEU A 32 3.71 -6.68 -12.24
CA LEU A 32 4.32 -5.94 -11.15
C LEU A 32 5.62 -5.25 -11.59
N THR A 33 5.67 -3.94 -11.40
CA THR A 33 6.91 -3.18 -11.51
C THR A 33 7.85 -3.49 -10.34
N LEU A 34 9.11 -3.05 -10.42
CA LEU A 34 10.04 -3.15 -9.29
C LEU A 34 9.51 -2.44 -8.03
N ALA A 35 8.81 -1.32 -8.19
CA ALA A 35 8.20 -0.60 -7.07
C ALA A 35 7.07 -1.42 -6.42
N ASP A 36 6.29 -2.13 -7.23
CA ASP A 36 5.20 -3.00 -6.75
C ASP A 36 5.74 -4.20 -5.98
N GLN A 37 6.77 -4.86 -6.53
CA GLN A 37 7.43 -5.98 -5.86
C GLN A 37 8.06 -5.53 -4.53
N TRP A 38 8.68 -4.36 -4.52
CA TRP A 38 9.27 -3.77 -3.31
C TRP A 38 8.23 -3.51 -2.22
N ILE A 39 7.08 -2.91 -2.55
CA ILE A 39 6.06 -2.64 -1.52
C ILE A 39 5.42 -3.92 -0.99
N VAL A 40 5.20 -4.93 -1.85
CA VAL A 40 4.66 -6.24 -1.45
C VAL A 40 5.64 -6.95 -0.51
N GLN A 41 6.94 -6.90 -0.83
CA GLN A 41 7.97 -7.43 0.06
C GLN A 41 7.94 -6.72 1.42
N LYS A 42 7.92 -5.38 1.43
CA LYS A 42 7.88 -4.59 2.66
C LYS A 42 6.65 -4.89 3.50
N TYR A 43 5.49 -5.00 2.87
CA TYR A 43 4.24 -5.38 3.53
C TYR A 43 4.37 -6.74 4.22
N ASN A 44 4.86 -7.77 3.51
CA ASN A 44 5.05 -9.10 4.08
C ASN A 44 6.06 -9.13 5.23
N GLU A 45 7.17 -8.38 5.12
CA GLU A 45 8.14 -8.21 6.21
C GLU A 45 7.48 -7.56 7.44
N THR A 46 6.68 -6.51 7.25
CA THR A 46 5.95 -5.85 8.33
C THR A 46 4.94 -6.80 8.99
N VAL A 47 4.17 -7.56 8.22
CA VAL A 47 3.23 -8.56 8.76
C VAL A 47 3.96 -9.56 9.64
N GLN A 48 5.07 -10.13 9.18
CA GLN A 48 5.85 -11.09 9.96
C GLN A 48 6.39 -10.49 11.27
N ASN A 49 6.93 -9.28 11.21
CA ASN A 49 7.46 -8.58 12.38
C ASN A 49 6.35 -8.27 13.39
N VAL A 50 5.20 -7.77 12.92
CA VAL A 50 4.05 -7.47 13.76
C VAL A 50 3.53 -8.74 14.42
N THR A 51 3.33 -9.82 13.67
CA THR A 51 2.90 -11.11 14.23
C THR A 51 3.86 -11.60 15.31
N SER A 52 5.17 -11.61 15.04
CA SER A 52 6.18 -12.02 16.03
C SER A 52 6.15 -11.15 17.29
N ASN A 53 5.99 -9.83 17.16
CA ASN A 53 5.93 -8.93 18.31
C ASN A 53 4.64 -9.11 19.11
N LEU A 54 3.51 -9.37 18.44
CA LEU A 54 2.25 -9.69 19.11
C LEU A 54 2.33 -11.02 19.88
N ASP A 55 2.97 -12.05 19.32
CA ASP A 55 3.17 -13.34 19.98
C ASP A 55 4.02 -13.21 21.26
N LYS A 56 4.91 -12.21 21.31
CA LYS A 56 5.75 -11.89 22.48
C LYS A 56 5.10 -10.87 23.44
N PHE A 57 3.87 -10.43 23.17
CA PHE A 57 3.19 -9.35 23.88
C PHE A 57 3.92 -7.99 23.82
N GLU A 58 4.78 -7.77 22.82
CA GLU A 58 5.51 -6.54 22.56
C GLU A 58 4.67 -5.55 21.74
N LEU A 59 3.52 -5.14 22.29
CA LEU A 59 2.53 -4.31 21.58
C LEU A 59 3.09 -2.97 21.07
N GLY A 60 4.05 -2.39 21.80
CA GLY A 60 4.71 -1.14 21.41
C GLY A 60 5.51 -1.27 20.12
N GLU A 61 6.28 -2.35 19.99
CA GLU A 61 7.10 -2.63 18.79
C GLU A 61 6.24 -3.05 17.60
N ALA A 62 5.18 -3.83 17.86
CA ALA A 62 4.17 -4.15 16.84
C ALA A 62 3.53 -2.87 16.28
N ALA A 63 3.07 -1.97 17.15
CA ALA A 63 2.50 -0.70 16.73
C ALA A 63 3.51 0.17 15.96
N SER A 64 4.74 0.27 16.47
CA SER A 64 5.84 1.03 15.83
C SER A 64 6.12 0.53 14.41
N SER A 65 6.15 -0.79 14.21
CA SER A 65 6.38 -1.42 12.91
C SER A 65 5.28 -1.08 11.90
N VAL A 66 4.00 -1.17 12.32
CA VAL A 66 2.87 -0.76 11.47
C VAL A 66 2.96 0.73 11.11
N TYR A 67 3.29 1.58 12.10
CA TYR A 67 3.40 3.01 11.87
C TYR A 67 4.50 3.34 10.86
N ASP A 68 5.69 2.77 11.03
CA ASP A 68 6.81 3.00 10.11
C ASP A 68 6.46 2.58 8.68
N PHE A 69 5.85 1.39 8.53
CA PHE A 69 5.42 0.91 7.22
C PHE A 69 4.39 1.85 6.57
N ILE A 70 3.29 2.16 7.26
CA ILE A 70 2.23 2.99 6.68
C ILE A 70 2.75 4.39 6.37
N TRP A 71 3.54 4.98 7.26
CA TRP A 71 3.91 6.38 7.15
C TRP A 71 5.07 6.61 6.18
N ASN A 72 6.16 5.88 6.39
CA ASN A 72 7.44 6.14 5.76
C ASN A 72 7.60 5.29 4.50
N THR A 73 6.96 4.12 4.42
CA THR A 73 7.08 3.24 3.24
C THR A 73 5.89 3.44 2.29
N TYR A 74 4.67 3.28 2.78
CA TYR A 74 3.49 3.31 1.93
C TYR A 74 3.14 4.74 1.50
N CYS A 75 2.94 5.66 2.44
CA CYS A 75 2.49 7.01 2.11
C CYS A 75 3.59 7.88 1.46
N ASP A 76 4.81 7.87 2.00
CA ASP A 76 5.88 8.75 1.51
C ASP A 76 6.53 8.27 0.21
N TRP A 77 6.56 6.96 -0.04
CA TRP A 77 7.17 6.41 -1.26
C TRP A 77 6.14 5.80 -2.20
N TYR A 78 5.43 4.76 -1.78
CA TYR A 78 4.64 3.97 -2.74
C TYR A 78 3.47 4.76 -3.35
N ILE A 79 2.74 5.55 -2.56
CA ILE A 79 1.69 6.44 -3.08
C ILE A 79 2.25 7.44 -4.10
N GLU A 80 3.43 8.02 -3.83
CA GLU A 80 4.06 8.97 -4.75
C GLU A 80 4.49 8.29 -6.06
N LEU A 81 5.03 7.07 -5.97
CA LEU A 81 5.38 6.24 -7.14
C LEU A 81 4.14 5.77 -7.93
N ALA A 82 3.00 5.62 -7.27
CA ALA A 82 1.74 5.21 -7.87
C ALA A 82 1.07 6.30 -8.71
N LYS A 83 1.26 7.58 -8.36
CA LYS A 83 0.56 8.71 -9.01
C LYS A 83 0.68 8.75 -10.54
N PRO A 84 1.87 8.63 -11.15
CA PRO A 84 1.99 8.69 -12.61
C PRO A 84 1.21 7.58 -13.32
N ARG A 85 1.16 6.39 -12.71
CA ARG A 85 0.45 5.21 -13.24
C ARG A 85 -1.06 5.37 -13.10
N LEU A 86 -1.52 5.94 -11.99
CA LEU A 86 -2.94 6.26 -11.78
C LEU A 86 -3.48 7.31 -12.77
N TYR A 87 -2.65 8.31 -13.10
CA TYR A 87 -3.05 9.39 -14.01
C TYR A 87 -2.75 9.10 -15.48
N SER A 88 -2.13 7.95 -15.78
CA SER A 88 -1.91 7.53 -17.15
C SER A 88 -3.19 7.02 -17.78
N GLU A 89 -3.50 7.52 -18.97
CA GLU A 89 -4.60 7.02 -19.81
C GLU A 89 -4.13 5.93 -20.80
N SER A 90 -2.81 5.71 -20.93
CA SER A 90 -2.25 4.85 -21.98
C SER A 90 -2.21 3.37 -21.62
N ASP A 91 -2.26 3.02 -20.34
CA ASP A 91 -2.14 1.63 -19.88
C ASP A 91 -3.16 1.32 -18.78
N GLU A 92 -4.28 0.75 -19.19
CA GLU A 92 -5.36 0.37 -18.29
C GLU A 92 -4.96 -0.77 -17.35
N ARG A 93 -4.13 -1.72 -17.82
CA ARG A 93 -3.74 -2.87 -17.02
C ARG A 93 -2.78 -2.44 -15.91
N ASP A 94 -1.82 -1.60 -16.23
CA ASP A 94 -0.91 -0.99 -15.25
C ASP A 94 -1.66 -0.18 -14.18
N ARG A 95 -2.65 0.61 -14.61
CA ARG A 95 -3.52 1.36 -13.69
C ARG A 95 -4.31 0.43 -12.76
N ARG A 96 -4.89 -0.66 -13.28
CA ARG A 96 -5.61 -1.65 -12.45
C ARG A 96 -4.68 -2.35 -11.47
N THR A 97 -3.46 -2.67 -11.87
CA THR A 97 -2.43 -3.24 -10.98
C THR A 97 -2.13 -2.34 -9.79
N VAL A 98 -1.89 -1.05 -10.03
CA VAL A 98 -1.60 -0.12 -8.93
C VAL A 98 -2.83 0.11 -8.03
N GLN A 99 -4.04 0.17 -8.60
CA GLN A 99 -5.28 0.25 -7.81
C GLN A 99 -5.45 -0.97 -6.90
N TYR A 100 -5.23 -2.18 -7.43
CA TYR A 100 -5.28 -3.43 -6.66
C TYR A 100 -4.31 -3.39 -5.47
N LEU A 101 -3.07 -2.94 -5.68
CA LEU A 101 -2.06 -2.89 -4.63
C LEU A 101 -2.37 -1.82 -3.56
N LEU A 102 -2.83 -0.64 -3.98
CA LEU A 102 -3.25 0.42 -3.05
C LEU A 102 -4.41 -0.04 -2.14
N VAL A 103 -5.35 -0.82 -2.66
CA VAL A 103 -6.45 -1.39 -1.87
C VAL A 103 -5.95 -2.52 -0.98
N THR A 104 -5.14 -3.43 -1.53
CA THR A 104 -4.64 -4.61 -0.80
C THR A 104 -3.83 -4.21 0.43
N ILE A 105 -3.01 -3.16 0.34
CA ILE A 105 -2.18 -2.72 1.46
C ILE A 105 -3.00 -2.05 2.58
N LEU A 106 -4.14 -1.45 2.25
CA LEU A 106 -5.02 -0.76 3.21
C LEU A 106 -6.08 -1.68 3.85
N ARG A 107 -6.24 -2.90 3.33
CA ARG A 107 -7.23 -3.89 3.79
C ARG A 107 -6.68 -4.75 4.93
#